data_AF-A0A0Q3R2U1-F1
#
_entry.id   AF-A0A0Q3R2U1-F1
#
_cell.length_a   1.000
_cell.length_b   1.000
_cell.length_c   1.000
_cell.angle_alpha   90.00
_cell.angle_beta   90.00
_cell.angle_gamma   90.00
#
_symmetry.space_group_name_H-M   'P 1'
#
loop_
_entity.id
_entity.type
_entity.pdbx_description
1 polymer ?
#
loop_
_entity_poly.entity_id
_entity_poly.type
_entity_poly.pdbx_seq_one_letter_code
_entity_poly.pdbx_strand_id
1 'polypeptide(L)'
;MGIPSSKNGIHLEDIHDHTCLFCAELETTQHLFFDCLVARILWSHLSEMFNVTLGSNLEHTTSFWGHNKRFEVINMTTAGVLWSLWKCQNNLFFRSSSWSSMQVLCHVALRHLRSWTSLCSSAGQGALEHILQQLEGKSVEIPRLLPG
;
A
#
# COMPACT_ATOMS: atom_id res chain seq x y z
N MET A 1 -45.79 26.53 -15.02
CA MET A 1 -44.83 25.89 -15.94
C MET A 1 -43.58 26.75 -15.94
N GLY A 2 -42.47 26.21 -15.42
CA GLY A 2 -41.21 26.92 -15.23
C GLY A 2 -40.35 26.18 -14.19
N ILE A 3 -39.50 25.28 -14.67
CA ILE A 3 -38.62 24.39 -13.91
C ILE A 3 -37.48 25.20 -13.27
N PRO A 4 -37.04 24.93 -12.04
CA PRO A 4 -35.79 25.49 -11.53
C PRO A 4 -34.61 24.71 -12.12
N SER A 5 -33.82 25.37 -12.97
CA SER A 5 -32.56 24.80 -13.46
C SER A 5 -31.43 25.08 -12.48
N SER A 6 -30.95 23.98 -11.91
CA SER A 6 -29.65 23.76 -11.29
C SER A 6 -28.51 24.52 -11.95
N LYS A 7 -27.62 25.07 -11.12
CA LYS A 7 -26.20 24.70 -10.99
C LYS A 7 -25.52 25.80 -10.17
N ASN A 8 -24.68 25.38 -9.23
CA ASN A 8 -23.52 26.05 -8.63
C ASN A 8 -23.25 25.21 -7.37
N GLY A 9 -22.54 24.09 -7.51
CA GLY A 9 -21.09 24.12 -7.55
C GLY A 9 -20.65 23.89 -6.10
N ILE A 10 -20.37 22.63 -5.77
CA ILE A 10 -19.87 22.26 -4.43
C ILE A 10 -18.61 23.09 -4.21
N HIS A 11 -18.63 23.99 -3.24
CA HIS A 11 -17.47 24.79 -2.86
C HIS A 11 -16.36 23.80 -2.48
N LEU A 12 -15.29 23.76 -3.27
CA LEU A 12 -14.08 23.00 -3.00
C LEU A 12 -13.25 23.70 -1.90
N GLU A 13 -13.93 24.19 -0.87
CA GLU A 13 -13.38 24.92 0.27
C GLU A 13 -13.83 24.21 1.54
N ASP A 14 -13.39 22.96 1.68
CA ASP A 14 -12.92 22.45 2.96
C ASP A 14 -11.53 21.91 2.64
N ILE A 15 -10.53 22.77 2.87
CA ILE A 15 -9.11 22.46 2.72
C ILE A 15 -8.89 21.16 3.47
N HIS A 16 -8.65 20.10 2.70
CA HIS A 16 -8.23 18.81 3.22
C HIS A 16 -7.13 19.09 4.24
N ASP A 17 -7.31 18.61 5.46
CA ASP A 17 -6.16 18.42 6.32
C ASP A 17 -5.22 17.51 5.52
N HIS A 18 -4.14 18.08 4.97
CA HIS A 18 -3.17 17.34 4.15
C HIS A 18 -2.35 16.41 5.07
N THR A 19 -2.91 15.94 6.17
CA THR A 19 -2.32 15.01 7.11
C THR A 19 -2.57 13.59 6.67
N CYS A 20 -1.53 12.76 6.75
CA CYS A 20 -1.62 11.35 6.48
C CYS A 20 -2.47 10.66 7.54
N LEU A 21 -3.54 9.98 7.12
CA LEU A 21 -4.44 9.28 8.06
C LEU A 21 -3.78 8.05 8.74
N PHE A 22 -2.54 7.71 8.37
CA PHE A 22 -1.74 6.70 9.05
C PHE A 22 -0.92 7.25 10.23
N CYS A 23 -0.33 8.44 10.10
CA CYS A 23 0.65 8.96 11.08
C CYS A 23 0.50 10.44 11.43
N ALA A 24 -0.51 11.13 10.90
CA ALA A 24 -0.80 12.55 11.12
C ALA A 24 0.30 13.55 10.68
N GLU A 25 1.28 13.12 9.88
CA GLU A 25 2.26 14.01 9.25
C GLU A 25 1.76 14.56 7.91
N LEU A 26 2.42 15.56 7.33
CA LEU A 26 2.07 16.10 6.00
C LEU A 26 2.15 14.99 4.92
N GLU A 27 1.01 14.71 4.30
CA GLU A 27 0.84 13.74 3.24
C GLU A 27 1.21 14.34 1.88
N THR A 28 2.12 13.63 1.22
CA THR A 28 2.44 13.74 -0.20
C THR A 28 2.41 12.34 -0.80
N THR A 29 2.42 12.22 -2.12
CA THR A 29 2.56 10.92 -2.80
C THR A 29 3.80 10.15 -2.30
N GLN A 30 4.93 10.84 -2.14
CA GLN A 30 6.16 10.24 -1.62
C GLN A 30 6.00 9.78 -0.17
N HIS A 31 5.36 10.60 0.68
CA HIS A 31 5.08 10.24 2.06
C HIS A 31 4.18 9.00 2.15
N LEU A 32 3.02 9.03 1.48
CA LEU A 32 2.05 7.93 1.50
C LEU A 32 2.68 6.58 1.12
N PHE A 33 3.54 6.59 0.09
CA PHE A 33 4.09 5.37 -0.46
C PHE A 33 5.42 4.92 0.14
N PHE A 34 6.22 5.82 0.70
CA PHE A 34 7.61 5.51 1.05
C PHE A 34 8.06 6.09 2.39
N ASP A 35 7.73 7.35 2.71
CA ASP A 35 8.30 8.00 3.90
C ASP A 35 7.46 7.82 5.17
N CYS A 36 6.15 7.57 5.02
CA CYS A 36 5.24 7.32 6.14
C CYS A 36 5.76 6.18 7.01
N LEU A 37 5.68 6.33 8.34
CA LEU A 37 6.11 5.29 9.29
C LEU A 37 5.49 3.91 8.97
N VAL A 38 4.20 3.87 8.64
CA VAL A 38 3.47 2.66 8.25
C VAL A 38 4.05 2.05 6.97
N ALA A 39 4.32 2.86 5.95
CA ALA A 39 4.93 2.39 4.71
C ALA A 39 6.35 1.86 4.94
N ARG A 40 7.18 2.60 5.68
CA ARG A 40 8.58 2.23 6.01
C ARG A 40 8.67 0.90 6.74
N ILE A 41 7.78 0.65 7.71
CA ILE A 41 7.75 -0.63 8.43
C ILE A 41 7.47 -1.77 7.45
N LEU A 42 6.47 -1.63 6.57
CA LEU A 42 6.17 -2.67 5.60
C LEU A 42 7.32 -2.90 4.60
N TRP A 43 7.94 -1.82 4.12
CA TRP A 43 9.09 -1.91 3.22
C TRP A 43 10.32 -2.56 3.87
N SER A 44 10.57 -2.31 5.17
CA SER A 44 11.64 -2.96 5.92
C SER A 44 11.46 -4.49 5.94
N HIS A 45 10.26 -4.95 6.27
CA HIS A 45 9.94 -6.39 6.29
C HIS A 45 10.11 -7.02 4.91
N LEU A 46 9.63 -6.36 3.85
CA LEU A 46 9.82 -6.87 2.49
C LEU A 46 11.30 -6.87 2.10
N SER A 47 12.06 -5.87 2.49
CA SER A 47 13.49 -5.80 2.18
C SER A 47 14.25 -6.96 2.82
N GLU A 48 13.91 -7.31 4.06
CA GLU A 48 14.44 -8.49 4.76
C GLU A 48 14.04 -9.79 4.06
N MET A 49 12.77 -9.93 3.66
CA MET A 49 12.25 -11.13 2.99
C MET A 49 12.92 -11.39 1.64
N PHE A 50 13.15 -10.33 0.85
CA PHE A 50 13.80 -10.43 -0.47
C PHE A 50 15.32 -10.32 -0.42
N ASN A 51 15.89 -9.94 0.73
CA ASN A 51 17.31 -9.58 0.87
C ASN A 51 17.75 -8.53 -0.18
N VAL A 52 16.90 -7.54 -0.42
CA VAL A 52 17.09 -6.44 -1.38
C VAL A 52 16.45 -5.19 -0.80
N THR A 53 17.08 -4.03 -0.94
CA THR A 53 16.47 -2.76 -0.52
C THR A 53 15.20 -2.48 -1.34
N LEU A 54 14.06 -2.31 -0.69
CA LEU A 54 12.78 -1.97 -1.33
C LEU A 54 12.19 -0.71 -0.69
N GLY A 55 11.37 0.00 -1.47
CA GLY A 55 10.57 1.11 -0.92
C GLY A 55 11.34 2.38 -0.53
N SER A 56 12.53 2.61 -1.09
CA SER A 56 13.25 3.87 -0.89
C SER A 56 12.58 5.03 -1.61
N ASN A 57 12.14 4.82 -2.85
CA ASN A 57 11.35 5.76 -3.64
C ASN A 57 10.78 5.05 -4.88
N LEU A 58 10.01 5.81 -5.67
CA LEU A 58 9.38 5.32 -6.90
C LEU A 58 10.39 4.92 -7.97
N GLU A 59 11.47 5.68 -8.16
CA GLU A 59 12.49 5.41 -9.18
C GLU A 59 13.18 4.07 -8.91
N HIS A 60 13.61 3.85 -7.67
CA HIS A 60 14.24 2.60 -7.26
C HIS A 60 13.26 1.42 -7.40
N THR A 61 12.01 1.60 -6.98
CA THR A 61 10.98 0.54 -7.06
C THR A 61 10.67 0.16 -8.51
N THR A 62 10.56 1.14 -9.41
CA THR A 62 10.25 0.90 -10.82
C THR A 62 11.44 0.41 -11.64
N SER A 63 12.68 0.58 -11.16
CA SER A 63 13.87 0.02 -11.82
C SER A 63 13.82 -1.51 -11.98
N PHE A 64 13.17 -2.21 -11.05
CA PHE A 64 12.94 -3.66 -11.12
C PHE A 64 11.89 -4.04 -12.18
N TRP A 65 10.94 -3.15 -12.47
CA TRP A 65 9.83 -3.40 -13.39
C TRP A 65 10.30 -3.55 -14.83
N GLY A 66 11.35 -2.82 -15.23
CA GLY A 66 11.98 -2.99 -16.54
C GLY A 66 12.60 -4.37 -16.78
N HIS A 67 12.86 -5.13 -15.71
CA HIS A 67 13.49 -6.46 -15.75
C HIS A 67 12.52 -7.55 -15.26
N ASN A 68 11.24 -7.46 -15.65
CA ASN A 68 10.16 -8.26 -15.08
C ASN A 68 10.40 -9.77 -15.08
N LYS A 69 11.00 -10.35 -16.13
CA LYS A 69 11.27 -11.79 -16.15
C LYS A 69 12.17 -12.27 -15.00
N ARG A 70 13.07 -11.40 -14.52
CA ARG A 70 14.00 -11.72 -13.42
C ARG A 70 13.42 -11.38 -12.05
N PHE A 71 12.63 -10.31 -11.98
CA PHE A 71 12.13 -9.76 -10.71
C PHE A 71 10.61 -9.86 -10.59
N GLU A 72 9.97 -10.78 -11.30
CA GLU A 72 8.50 -10.91 -11.38
C GLU A 72 7.85 -10.87 -10.00
N VAL A 73 8.32 -11.71 -9.06
CA VAL A 73 7.77 -11.78 -7.71
C VAL A 73 8.00 -10.50 -6.93
N ILE A 74 9.17 -9.84 -7.07
CA ILE A 74 9.44 -8.53 -6.46
C ILE A 74 8.50 -7.47 -7.05
N ASN A 75 8.30 -7.47 -8.36
CA ASN A 75 7.44 -6.51 -9.06
C ASN A 75 5.98 -6.67 -8.66
N MET A 76 5.49 -7.91 -8.60
CA MET A 76 4.15 -8.22 -8.12
C MET A 76 3.99 -7.79 -6.65
N THR A 77 4.96 -8.09 -5.81
CA THR A 77 4.92 -7.76 -4.37
C THR A 77 4.95 -6.25 -4.14
N THR A 78 5.87 -5.54 -4.78
CA THR A 78 5.99 -4.07 -4.68
C THR A 78 4.75 -3.36 -5.23
N ALA A 79 4.20 -3.81 -6.37
CA ALA A 79 2.95 -3.26 -6.89
C ALA A 79 1.76 -3.55 -5.96
N GLY A 80 1.71 -4.74 -5.35
CA GLY A 80 0.67 -5.13 -4.41
C GLY A 80 0.69 -4.29 -3.15
N VAL A 81 1.88 -3.95 -2.65
CA VAL A 81 2.06 -3.05 -1.50
C VAL A 81 1.66 -1.62 -1.83
N LEU A 82 2.14 -1.05 -2.94
CA LEU A 82 1.75 0.29 -3.36
C LEU A 82 0.22 0.40 -3.49
N TRP A 83 -0.40 -0.57 -4.14
CA TRP A 83 -1.86 -0.62 -4.26
C TRP A 83 -2.56 -0.72 -2.91
N SER A 84 -2.02 -1.51 -1.98
CA SER A 84 -2.61 -1.71 -0.66
C SER A 84 -2.50 -0.47 0.23
N LEU A 85 -1.37 0.26 0.17
CA LEU A 85 -1.19 1.54 0.85
C LEU A 85 -2.23 2.56 0.37
N TRP A 86 -2.31 2.75 -0.95
CA TRP A 86 -3.31 3.64 -1.56
C TRP A 86 -4.74 3.26 -1.17
N LYS A 87 -5.05 1.96 -1.22
CA LYS A 87 -6.39 1.46 -0.92
C LYS A 87 -6.76 1.61 0.56
N CYS A 88 -5.83 1.34 1.47
CA CYS A 88 -6.05 1.55 2.90
C CYS A 88 -6.30 3.03 3.18
N GLN A 89 -5.48 3.93 2.62
CA GLN A 89 -5.64 5.36 2.84
C GLN A 89 -7.00 5.88 2.35
N ASN A 90 -7.38 5.50 1.13
CA ASN A 90 -8.68 5.89 0.60
C ASN A 90 -9.84 5.33 1.44
N ASN A 91 -9.72 4.11 1.95
CA ASN A 91 -10.75 3.56 2.83
C ASN A 91 -10.87 4.35 4.14
N LEU A 92 -9.76 4.81 4.73
CA LEU A 92 -9.79 5.67 5.92
C LEU A 92 -10.49 6.99 5.61
N PHE A 93 -10.11 7.62 4.48
CA PHE A 93 -10.69 8.88 4.04
C PHE A 93 -12.21 8.78 3.81
N PHE A 94 -12.67 7.83 2.98
CA PHE A 94 -14.09 7.71 2.62
C PHE A 94 -14.97 7.16 3.74
N ARG A 95 -14.41 6.44 4.71
CA ARG A 95 -15.17 5.90 5.86
C ARG A 95 -15.03 6.77 7.11
N SER A 96 -14.31 7.88 7.03
CA SER A 96 -13.99 8.74 8.18
C SER A 96 -13.51 7.92 9.39
N SER A 97 -12.70 6.90 9.12
CA SER A 97 -12.21 5.94 10.12
C SER A 97 -10.76 6.23 10.46
N SER A 98 -10.34 5.91 11.67
CA SER A 98 -8.94 6.03 12.07
C SER A 98 -8.13 4.80 11.65
N TRP A 99 -6.84 5.02 11.39
CA TRP A 99 -5.89 3.91 11.29
C TRP A 99 -5.90 3.07 12.57
N SER A 100 -5.81 1.75 12.41
CA SER A 100 -5.93 0.82 13.53
C SER A 100 -4.68 0.01 13.77
N SER A 101 -4.13 -0.62 12.71
CA SER A 101 -3.03 -1.56 12.86
C SER A 101 -2.42 -2.00 11.53
N MET A 102 -1.13 -2.34 11.57
CA MET A 102 -0.39 -2.86 10.43
C MET A 102 -0.98 -4.16 9.87
N GLN A 103 -1.64 -4.95 10.72
CA GLN A 103 -2.38 -6.15 10.31
C GLN A 103 -3.36 -5.84 9.18
N VAL A 104 -4.06 -4.71 9.21
CA VAL A 104 -5.04 -4.35 8.17
C VAL A 104 -4.34 -4.21 6.81
N LEU A 105 -3.23 -3.48 6.77
CA LEU A 105 -2.46 -3.28 5.54
C LEU A 105 -1.86 -4.59 5.03
N CYS A 106 -1.29 -5.43 5.91
CA CYS A 106 -0.78 -6.74 5.53
C CYS A 106 -1.87 -7.65 4.95
N HIS A 107 -3.07 -7.68 5.55
CA HIS A 107 -4.19 -8.47 5.02
C HIS A 107 -4.65 -7.97 3.65
N VAL A 108 -4.69 -6.65 3.44
CA VAL A 108 -5.03 -6.08 2.13
C VAL A 108 -3.97 -6.46 1.09
N ALA A 109 -2.69 -6.38 1.43
CA ALA A 109 -1.58 -6.81 0.56
C ALA A 109 -1.65 -8.30 0.22
N LEU A 110 -1.78 -9.17 1.22
CA LEU A 110 -1.94 -10.62 1.04
C LEU A 110 -3.12 -10.96 0.14
N ARG A 111 -4.28 -10.32 0.36
CA ARG A 111 -5.46 -10.53 -0.48
C ARG A 111 -5.19 -10.18 -1.94
N HIS A 112 -4.53 -9.05 -2.19
CA HIS A 112 -4.19 -8.64 -3.55
C HIS A 112 -3.19 -9.58 -4.21
N LEU A 113 -2.12 -9.94 -3.51
CA LEU A 113 -1.10 -10.85 -4.03
C LEU A 113 -1.67 -12.24 -4.33
N ARG A 114 -2.51 -12.79 -3.44
CA ARG A 114 -3.25 -14.05 -3.68
C ARG A 114 -4.16 -13.96 -4.90
N SER A 115 -4.84 -12.83 -5.10
CA SER A 115 -5.68 -12.63 -6.30
C SER A 115 -4.86 -12.52 -7.59
N TRP A 116 -3.57 -12.18 -7.49
CA TRP A 116 -2.66 -12.05 -8.61
C TRP A 116 -1.82 -13.29 -8.86
N THR A 117 -1.96 -14.36 -8.07
CA THR A 117 -1.21 -15.62 -8.27
C THR A 117 -1.35 -16.17 -9.68
N SER A 118 -2.51 -15.99 -10.33
CA SER A 118 -2.73 -16.39 -11.72
C SER A 118 -1.96 -15.58 -12.75
N LEU A 119 -1.47 -14.39 -12.39
CA LEU A 119 -0.60 -13.56 -13.24
C LEU A 119 0.87 -13.98 -13.13
N CYS A 120 1.23 -14.73 -12.09
CA CYS A 120 2.59 -15.20 -11.88
C CYS A 120 2.88 -16.40 -12.78
N SER A 121 4.05 -16.38 -13.43
CA SER A 121 4.57 -17.52 -14.18
C SER A 121 4.67 -18.77 -13.31
N SER A 122 4.56 -19.95 -13.91
CA SER A 122 4.69 -21.22 -13.19
C SER A 122 6.03 -21.35 -12.46
N ALA A 123 7.09 -20.74 -12.99
CA ALA A 123 8.40 -20.68 -12.34
C ALA A 123 8.41 -19.78 -11.09
N GLY A 124 7.66 -18.68 -11.11
CA GLY A 124 7.56 -17.73 -10.00
C GLY A 124 6.60 -18.13 -8.89
N GLN A 125 5.64 -19.01 -9.16
CA GLN A 125 4.56 -19.38 -8.21
C GLN A 125 5.09 -19.90 -6.87
N GLY A 126 6.10 -20.76 -6.87
CA GLY A 126 6.69 -21.28 -5.62
C GLY A 126 7.35 -20.18 -4.78
N ALA A 127 8.03 -19.23 -5.43
CA ALA A 127 8.64 -18.09 -4.76
C ALA A 127 7.58 -17.10 -4.24
N LEU A 128 6.51 -16.84 -5.02
CA LEU A 128 5.40 -16.00 -4.58
C LEU A 128 4.68 -16.60 -3.36
N GLU A 129 4.43 -17.91 -3.37
CA GLU A 129 3.80 -18.61 -2.23
C GLU A 129 4.66 -18.51 -0.96
N HIS A 130 5.97 -18.68 -1.08
CA HIS A 130 6.90 -18.49 0.04
C HIS A 130 6.84 -17.06 0.61
N ILE A 131 6.79 -16.05 -0.26
CA ILE A 131 6.64 -14.64 0.14
C ILE A 131 5.29 -14.39 0.84
N LEU A 132 4.20 -14.97 0.33
CA LEU A 132 2.87 -14.87 0.96
C LEU A 132 2.89 -15.45 2.38
N GLN A 133 3.51 -16.62 2.58
CA GLN A 133 3.62 -17.26 3.89
C GLN A 133 4.46 -16.43 4.87
N GLN A 134 5.59 -15.89 4.41
CA GLN A 134 6.43 -15.01 5.24
C GLN A 134 5.70 -13.72 5.62
N LEU A 135 5.00 -13.07 4.68
CA LEU A 135 4.23 -11.86 4.96
C LEU A 135 3.07 -12.11 5.93
N GLU A 136 2.42 -13.26 5.82
CA GLU A 136 1.36 -13.69 6.75
C GLU A 136 1.92 -13.93 8.16
N GLY A 137 3.06 -14.62 8.28
CA GLY A 137 3.75 -14.79 9.56
C GLY A 137 4.14 -13.45 10.19
N LYS A 138 4.72 -12.53 9.40
CA LYS A 138 5.08 -11.18 9.87
C LYS A 138 3.88 -10.35 10.28
N SER A 139 2.73 -10.50 9.60
CA SER A 139 1.52 -9.74 9.95
C SER A 139 1.08 -9.94 11.41
N VAL A 140 1.37 -11.10 11.99
CA VAL A 140 1.07 -11.41 13.40
C VAL A 140 2.06 -10.72 14.34
N GLU A 141 3.32 -10.55 13.93
CA GLU A 141 4.39 -9.96 14.73
C GLU A 141 4.35 -8.42 14.77
N ILE A 142 3.82 -7.78 13.71
CA ILE A 142 3.90 -6.31 13.62
C ILE A 142 3.04 -5.67 14.73
N PRO A 143 3.61 -4.80 15.58
CA PRO A 143 2.88 -4.16 16.66
C PRO A 143 1.65 -3.40 16.18
N ARG A 144 0.60 -3.36 17.00
CA ARG A 144 -0.51 -2.42 16.81
C ARG A 144 0.03 -1.01 17.02
N LEU A 145 0.31 -0.31 15.93
CA LEU A 145 0.54 1.13 15.96
C LEU A 145 -0.82 1.79 16.19
N LEU A 146 -1.24 1.89 17.45
CA LEU A 146 -2.40 2.69 17.81
C LEU A 146 -2.00 4.16 17.72
N PRO A 147 -2.74 5.01 16.99
CA PRO A 147 -2.72 6.43 17.28
C PRO A 147 -3.38 6.61 18.66
N GLY A 148 -2.62 7.17 19.61
CA GLY A 148 -3.12 7.60 20.92
C GLY A 148 -3.89 8.91 20.82
#